data_AF-A0A1Y1QUM7-F1
#
_entry.id   AF-A0A1Y1QUM7-F1
#
_cell.length_a   1.000
_cell.length_b   1.000
_cell.length_c   1.000
_cell.angle_alpha   90.00
_cell.angle_beta   90.00
_cell.angle_gamma   90.00
#
_symmetry.space_group_name_H-M   'P 1'
#
loop_
_entity.id
_entity.type
_entity.pdbx_description
1 polymer ?
#
loop_
_entity_poly.entity_id
_entity_poly.type
_entity_poly.pdbx_seq_one_letter_code
_entity_poly.pdbx_strand_id
1 'polypeptide(L)' 'GVVDEIPGAYKDIDVVMQNQSDLVEVVHTLRQVICVKG' A
#
# COMPACT_ATOMS: atom_id res chain seq x y z
N GLY A 1 6.63 -17.01 -3.96
CA GLY A 1 6.92 -16.52 -2.61
C GLY A 1 7.25 -15.05 -2.68
N VAL A 2 8.53 -14.68 -2.67
CA VAL A 2 8.95 -13.27 -2.55
C VAL A 2 8.49 -12.38 -3.72
N VAL A 3 8.46 -12.92 -4.94
CA VAL A 3 8.06 -12.20 -6.17
C VAL A 3 6.57 -11.83 -6.16
N ASP A 4 5.72 -12.61 -5.49
CA ASP A 4 4.27 -12.38 -5.47
C ASP A 4 3.86 -11.21 -4.57
N GLU A 5 4.79 -10.71 -3.76
CA GLU A 5 4.56 -9.68 -2.76
C GLU A 5 5.58 -8.53 -2.85
N ILE A 6 6.26 -8.39 -3.98
CA ILE A 6 7.03 -7.18 -4.25
C ILE A 6 6.06 -6.03 -4.54
N PRO A 7 6.45 -4.75 -4.34
CA PRO A 7 5.56 -3.62 -4.58
C PRO A 7 4.90 -3.64 -5.97
N GLY A 8 5.63 -4.07 -7.01
CA GLY A 8 5.11 -4.18 -8.37
C GLY A 8 4.10 -5.31 -8.62
N ALA A 9 3.89 -6.21 -7.66
CA ALA A 9 2.83 -7.23 -7.73
C ALA A 9 1.45 -6.67 -7.31
N TYR A 10 1.41 -5.49 -6.69
CA TYR A 10 0.19 -4.84 -6.23
C TYR A 10 -0.13 -3.58 -7.04
N LYS A 11 -1.36 -3.09 -6.88
CA LYS A 11 -1.77 -1.77 -7.37
C LYS A 11 -1.07 -0.69 -6.56
N ASP A 12 -0.86 0.46 -7.20
CA ASP A 12 -0.41 1.65 -6.49
C ASP A 12 -1.44 2.04 -5.41
N ILE A 13 -0.96 2.18 -4.17
CA ILE A 13 -1.80 2.51 -3.03
C ILE A 13 -2.42 3.91 -3.18
N ASP A 14 -1.72 4.85 -3.83
CA ASP A 14 -2.22 6.21 -4.00
C ASP A 14 -3.46 6.23 -4.90
N VAL A 15 -3.46 5.40 -5.96
CA VAL A 15 -4.62 5.23 -6.84
C VAL A 15 -5.79 4.60 -6.10
N VAL A 16 -5.52 3.60 -5.24
CA VAL A 16 -6.57 2.94 -4.45
C VAL A 16 -7.22 3.92 -3.47
N MET A 17 -6.42 4.72 -2.77
CA MET A 17 -6.93 5.68 -1.79
C MET A 17 -7.71 6.83 -2.45
N GLN A 18 -7.28 7.31 -3.62
CA GLN A 18 -8.02 8.34 -4.37
C GLN A 18 -9.44 7.89 -4.74
N ASN A 19 -9.60 6.62 -5.15
CA ASN A 19 -10.90 6.06 -5.57
C ASN A 19 -11.91 5.86 -4.42
N GLN A 20 -11.48 6.03 -3.16
CA GLN A 20 -12.33 5.86 -1.98
C GLN A 20 -12.42 7.16 -1.14
N SER A 21 -11.93 8.28 -1.67
CA SER A 21 -11.78 9.55 -0.95
C SER A 21 -13.10 10.14 -0.40
N ASP A 22 -14.24 9.72 -0.94
CA ASP A 22 -15.58 10.08 -0.49
C ASP A 22 -16.10 9.22 0.68
N LEU A 23 -15.46 8.08 0.95
CA LEU A 23 -15.86 7.10 1.96
C LEU A 23 -14.90 6.98 3.14
N VAL A 24 -13.64 7.43 2.98
CA VAL A 24 -12.60 7.29 4.01
C VAL A 24 -11.79 8.57 4.19
N GLU A 25 -11.25 8.75 5.39
CA GLU A 25 -10.33 9.83 5.75
C GLU A 25 -8.94 9.28 6.04
N VAL A 26 -7.90 9.90 5.47
CA VAL A 26 -6.51 9.55 5.77
C VAL A 26 -6.07 10.26 7.03
N VAL A 27 -5.97 9.52 8.13
CA VAL A 27 -5.50 10.09 9.40
C VAL A 27 -3.97 10.23 9.42
N HIS A 28 -3.25 9.22 8.91
CA HIS A 28 -1.79 9.21 8.85
C HIS A 28 -1.29 8.36 7.67
N THR A 29 -0.12 8.70 7.11
CA THR A 29 0.57 7.90 6.09
C THR A 29 1.89 7.39 6.65
N LEU A 30 2.14 6.09 6.51
CA LEU A 30 3.35 5.45 7.00
C LEU A 30 4.24 5.00 5.83
N ARG A 31 5.54 5.24 5.95
CA ARG A 31 6.54 4.77 4.99
C ARG A 31 7.29 3.57 5.57
N GLN A 32 7.29 2.49 4.81
CA GLN A 32 8.07 1.31 5.15
C GLN A 32 9.58 1.60 5.15
N VAL A 33 10.29 1.08 6.16
CA VAL A 33 11.77 1.16 6.27
C VAL A 33 12.40 -0.22 6.09
N ILE A 34 11.80 -1.26 6.65
CA ILE A 34 12.27 -2.65 6.53
C ILE A 34 11.08 -3.59 6.35
N CYS A 35 11.26 -4.65 5.55
CA CYS A 35 10.31 -5.76 5.43
C CYS A 35 11.01 -7.02 5.93
N VAL A 36 10.49 -7.63 6.99
CA VAL A 36 10.94 -8.96 7.44
C VAL A 36 9.80 -9.93 7.14
N LYS A 37 10.09 -10.94 6.31
CA LYS A 37 9.16 -12.01 5.95
C LYS A 37 9.67 -13.33 6.54
N GLY A 38 8.76 -14.18 6.99
CA GLY A 38 9.05 -15.53 7.48
C GLY A 38 8.90 -16.59 6.39
#